data_AF-A0A494Y6K7-F1
#
_entry.id   AF-A0A494Y6K7-F1
#
_cell.length_a   1.000
_cell.length_b   1.000
_cell.length_c   1.000
_cell.angle_alpha   90.00
_cell.angle_beta   90.00
_cell.angle_gamma   90.00
#
_symmetry.space_group_name_H-M   'P 1'
#
loop_
_entity.id
_entity.type
_entity.pdbx_description
1 polymer ?
#
loop_
_entity_poly.entity_id
_entity_poly.type
_entity_poly.pdbx_seq_one_letter_code
_entity_poly.pdbx_strand_id
1 'polypeptide(L)' 'MKFEYYNDTGRDISIHAATESSGITCDMSIIKPLETRTFIIPTDTYPWVKMWDHGELLGLCILVYAKKDEVN' A
#
# COMPACT_ATOMS: atom_id res chain seq x y z
N MET A 1 -6.26 1.27 -12.72
CA MET A 1 -7.30 0.85 -11.74
C MET A 1 -7.10 1.64 -10.44
N LYS A 2 -8.09 1.73 -9.55
CA LYS A 2 -7.89 2.29 -8.20
C LYS A 2 -8.00 1.16 -7.17
N PHE A 3 -7.10 1.17 -6.19
CA PHE A 3 -7.18 0.34 -4.99
C PHE A 3 -7.34 1.27 -3.80
N GLU A 4 -8.37 1.06 -2.98
CA GLU A 4 -8.62 1.86 -1.78
C GLU A 4 -8.33 1.02 -0.55
N TYR A 5 -7.56 1.59 0.36
CA TYR A 5 -7.23 0.99 1.65
C TYR A 5 -7.79 1.88 2.76
N TYR A 6 -8.63 1.31 3.63
CA TYR A 6 -9.12 1.97 4.82
C TYR A 6 -8.33 1.49 6.04
N ASN A 7 -7.74 2.42 6.79
CA ASN A 7 -6.98 2.08 7.99
C ASN A 7 -7.90 1.90 9.21
N ASP A 8 -8.39 0.68 9.39
CA ASP A 8 -9.17 0.27 10.56
C ASP A 8 -8.31 -0.31 11.69
N THR A 9 -6.98 -0.24 11.58
CA THR A 9 -6.06 -0.89 12.53
C THR A 9 -5.90 -0.16 13.86
N GLY A 10 -6.39 1.09 13.95
CA GLY A 10 -6.19 1.97 15.09
C GLY A 10 -4.75 2.49 15.26
N ARG A 11 -3.84 2.19 14.32
CA ARG A 11 -2.43 2.59 14.35
C ARG A 11 -2.04 3.38 13.10
N ASP A 12 -0.99 4.19 13.20
CA ASP A 12 -0.37 4.82 12.04
C ASP A 12 0.27 3.76 11.12
N ILE A 13 0.08 3.91 9.80
CA ILE A 13 0.64 3.00 8.80
C ILE A 13 1.57 3.77 7.86
N SER A 14 2.82 3.34 7.80
CA SER A 14 3.79 3.82 6.81
C SER A 14 3.62 3.07 5.48
N ILE A 15 3.99 3.71 4.37
CA ILE A 15 3.94 3.08 3.05
C ILE A 15 5.38 2.76 2.62
N HIS A 16 5.61 1.49 2.29
CA HIS A 16 6.91 1.01 1.84
C HIS A 16 7.30 1.66 0.49
N ALA A 17 8.52 2.17 0.37
CA ALA A 17 9.00 2.91 -0.82
C ALA A 17 8.91 2.11 -2.14
N ALA A 18 8.99 0.77 -2.06
CA ALA A 18 8.79 -0.09 -3.23
C ALA A 18 7.37 0.01 -3.85
N THR A 19 6.41 0.63 -3.14
CA THR A 19 5.08 0.94 -3.69
C THR A 19 5.21 1.86 -4.90
N GLU A 20 5.86 3.02 -4.75
CA GLU A 20 6.10 3.95 -5.87
C GLU A 20 7.02 3.34 -6.93
N SER A 21 8.05 2.58 -6.49
CA SER A 21 8.97 1.92 -7.42
C SER A 21 8.30 0.86 -8.30
N SER A 22 7.12 0.36 -7.91
CA SER A 22 6.31 -0.56 -8.72
C SER A 22 5.43 0.12 -9.76
N GLY A 23 5.50 1.46 -9.87
CA GLY A 23 4.68 2.26 -10.79
C GLY A 23 3.32 2.67 -10.22
N ILE A 24 3.06 2.38 -8.94
CA ILE A 24 1.86 2.87 -8.25
C ILE A 24 2.05 4.33 -7.87
N THR A 25 1.01 5.13 -8.05
CA THR A 25 0.98 6.53 -7.58
C THR A 25 0.01 6.66 -6.42
N CYS A 26 0.46 7.23 -5.29
CA CYS A 26 -0.37 7.58 -4.15
C CYS A 26 0.26 8.73 -3.36
N ASP A 27 -0.48 9.32 -2.42
CA ASP A 27 0.18 10.05 -1.34
C ASP A 27 1.01 9.04 -0.53
N MET A 28 2.26 9.38 -0.20
CA MET A 28 3.19 8.55 0.57
C MET A 28 3.27 8.95 2.05
N SER A 29 2.48 9.94 2.47
CA SER A 29 2.33 10.28 3.88
C SER A 29 1.82 9.09 4.71
N ILE A 30 2.05 9.13 6.02
CA ILE A 30 1.49 8.15 6.95
C ILE A 30 -0.03 8.11 6.79
N ILE A 31 -0.60 6.90 6.67
CA ILE A 31 -2.05 6.69 6.67
C ILE A 31 -2.51 6.67 8.13
N LYS A 32 -3.28 7.67 8.53
CA LYS A 32 -3.78 7.79 9.91
C LYS A 32 -4.93 6.82 10.19
N PRO A 33 -5.22 6.51 11.46
CA PRO A 33 -6.40 5.74 11.81
C PRO A 33 -7.67 6.35 11.22
N LEU A 34 -8.53 5.50 10.67
CA LEU A 34 -9.79 5.85 10.01
C LEU A 34 -9.63 6.70 8.74
N GLU A 35 -8.42 6.78 8.18
CA GLU A 35 -8.15 7.39 6.88
C GLU A 35 -8.30 6.36 5.75
N THR A 36 -8.84 6.80 4.60
CA THR A 36 -8.78 6.06 3.34
C THR A 36 -7.61 6.56 2.49
N ARG A 37 -6.76 5.64 2.03
CA ARG A 37 -5.70 5.91 1.06
C ARG A 37 -6.05 5.29 -0.29
N THR A 38 -6.03 6.11 -1.34
CA THR A 38 -6.22 5.66 -2.73
C THR A 38 -4.86 5.44 -3.40
N PHE A 39 -4.67 4.24 -3.94
CA PHE A 39 -3.52 3.86 -4.76
C PHE A 39 -3.95 3.76 -6.23
N ILE A 40 -3.26 4.50 -7.10
CA ILE A 40 -3.47 4.45 -8.55
C ILE A 40 -2.60 3.34 -9.12
N ILE A 41 -3.25 2.29 -9.60
CA ILE A 41 -2.60 1.08 -10.13
C ILE A 41 -2.45 1.20 -11.65
N PRO A 42 -1.26 0.89 -12.22
CA PRO A 42 -1.03 0.84 -13.65
C PRO A 42 -2.04 -0.05 -14.41
N THR A 43 -2.22 0.20 -15.70
CA THR A 43 -3.03 -0.67 -16.57
C THR A 43 -2.39 -2.06 -16.69
N ASP A 44 -3.23 -3.06 -16.96
CA ASP A 44 -2.81 -4.47 -17.14
C ASP A 44 -2.02 -5.05 -15.95
N THR A 45 -2.28 -4.53 -14.75
CA THR A 45 -1.76 -5.03 -13.48
C THR A 45 -2.86 -5.13 -12.45
N TYR A 46 -2.63 -5.92 -11.39
CA TYR A 46 -3.46 -5.99 -10.21
C TYR A 46 -2.67 -5.59 -8.95
N PRO A 47 -3.33 -5.05 -7.92
CA PRO A 47 -2.68 -4.73 -6.67
C PRO A 47 -2.38 -6.03 -5.89
N TRP A 48 -1.11 -6.25 -5.55
CA TRP A 48 -0.69 -7.22 -4.56
C TRP A 48 -0.30 -6.48 -3.29
N VAL A 49 -0.90 -6.85 -2.16
CA VAL A 49 -0.77 -6.10 -0.90
C VAL A 49 -0.07 -6.95 0.13
N LYS A 50 0.90 -6.36 0.84
CA LYS A 50 1.55 -6.96 2.00
C LYS A 50 1.66 -5.95 3.12
N MET A 51 1.36 -6.39 4.34
CA MET A 51 1.50 -5.62 5.56
C MET A 51 2.54 -6.29 6.46
N TRP A 52 3.36 -5.48 7.12
CA TRP A 52 4.23 -5.92 8.20
C TRP A 52 3.88 -5.19 9.48
N ASP A 53 4.01 -5.89 10.61
CA ASP A 53 3.98 -5.32 11.95
C ASP A 53 5.39 -5.37 12.52
N HIS A 54 6.00 -4.21 12.72
CA HIS A 54 7.35 -4.08 13.30
C HIS A 54 7.30 -3.79 14.81
N GLY A 55 6.15 -3.97 15.45
CA GLY A 55 5.93 -3.69 16.87
C GLY A 55 5.73 -2.20 17.15
N GLU A 56 5.64 -1.85 18.43
CA GLU A 56 5.25 -0.50 18.87
C GLU A 56 6.22 0.61 18.43
N LEU A 57 7.51 0.31 18.32
CA LEU A 57 8.54 1.31 18.01
C LEU A 57 8.56 1.72 16.54
N LEU A 58 8.28 0.77 15.63
CA LEU A 58 8.43 0.96 14.18
C LEU A 58 7.08 0.96 13.45
N GLY A 59 6.02 0.51 14.12
CA GLY A 59 4.65 0.59 13.62
C GLY A 59 4.34 -0.40 12.48
N LEU A 60 3.23 -0.11 11.81
CA LEU A 60 2.76 -0.87 10.66
C LEU A 60 3.33 -0.30 9.36
N CYS A 61 3.60 -1.19 8.40
CA CYS A 61 4.09 -0.82 7.08
C CYS A 61 3.34 -1.60 5.99
N ILE A 62 2.73 -0.88 5.04
CA ILE A 62 2.05 -1.45 3.89
C ILE A 62 2.90 -1.33 2.63
N LEU A 63 3.00 -2.41 1.87
CA LEU A 63 3.45 -2.42 0.49
C LEU A 63 2.24 -2.73 -0.40
N VAL A 64 1.98 -1.86 -1.37
CA VAL A 64 1.14 -2.18 -2.51
C VAL A 64 2.06 -2.32 -3.71
N TYR A 65 1.94 -3.42 -4.45
CA TYR A 65 2.81 -3.69 -5.60
C TYR A 65 1.94 -4.01 -6.82
N ALA A 66 2.25 -3.38 -7.95
CA ALA A 66 1.57 -3.69 -9.22
C ALA A 66 2.13 -5.00 -9.80
N LYS A 67 1.34 -6.07 -9.78
CA LYS A 67 1.71 -7.35 -10.40
C LYS A 67 1.01 -7.55 -11.74
N LYS A 68 1.70 -8.20 -12.67
CA LYS A 68 1.10 -8.78 -13.87
C LYS A 68 0.83 -10.25 -13.62
N ASP A 69 -0.10 -10.83 -14.36
CA ASP A 69 -0.20 -12.28 -14.42
C ASP A 69 1.11 -12.83 -15.00
N GLU A 70 1.69 -13.82 -14.33
CA GLU A 70 2.84 -14.55 -14.86
C GLU A 70 2.33 -15.40 -16.03
N VAL A 71 2.70 -15.02 -17.25
CA VAL A 71 2.50 -15.87 -18.43
C VAL A 71 3.60 -16.92 -18.37
N ASN A 72 3.24 -18.15 -17.98
CA ASN A 72 4.12 -19.32 -18.06
C ASN A 72 4.47 -19.67 -19.51
#